data_AF-A0A1H1AT33-F1
#
_entry.id   AF-A0A1H1AT33-F1
#
_cell.length_a   1.000
_cell.length_b   1.000
_cell.length_c   1.000
_cell.angle_alpha   90.00
_cell.angle_beta   90.00
_cell.angle_gamma   90.00
#
_symmetry.space_group_name_H-M   'P 1'
#
loop_
_entity.id
_entity.type
_entity.pdbx_description
1 polymer ?
#
loop_
_entity_poly.entity_id
_entity_poly.type
_entity_poly.pdbx_seq_one_letter_code
_entity_poly.pdbx_strand_id
1 'polypeptide(L)'
;MSELARIYWSRHLLQVVRAAATLWLLASMLLALQESEVPATPTGPADMLGGLAAQVVPVAVAPVVAMALLAVVGAIMTAQDARRRDPARRFTRQQRRDGMGRAGGLCELEAGFRRRCSRPAEHGDHFYPWSRGGSTSLQNFVAAWARCNRRKGARLPSPGRQRRLERRRREYLPPSDSPAAGERRSLRNNLLLAA
;
A
#
# COMPACT_ATOMS: atom_id res chain seq x y z
N MET A 1 17.00 -2.97 6.83
CA MET A 1 15.91 -2.40 5.99
C MET A 1 15.05 -1.48 6.85
N SER A 2 14.67 -0.28 6.36
CA SER A 2 13.78 0.62 7.09
C SER A 2 12.39 0.00 7.32
N GLU A 3 11.67 0.43 8.35
CA GLU A 3 10.30 -0.03 8.63
C GLU A 3 9.38 0.16 7.41
N LEU A 4 9.44 1.33 6.76
CA LEU A 4 8.63 1.64 5.59
C LEU A 4 8.91 0.68 4.42
N ALA A 5 10.18 0.27 4.25
CA ALA A 5 10.54 -0.70 3.22
C ALA A 5 9.96 -2.09 3.52
N ARG A 6 9.99 -2.52 4.78
CA ARG A 6 9.36 -3.79 5.21
C ARG A 6 7.86 -3.79 4.92
N ILE A 7 7.18 -2.68 5.22
CA ILE A 7 5.73 -2.52 4.95
C ILE A 7 5.45 -2.51 3.45
N TYR A 8 6.26 -1.82 2.65
CA TYR A 8 6.11 -1.83 1.20
C TYR A 8 6.20 -3.26 0.64
N TRP A 9 7.22 -4.02 1.05
CA TRP A 9 7.43 -5.38 0.55
C TRP A 9 6.38 -6.37 1.05
N SER A 10 5.92 -6.27 2.29
CA SER A 10 4.83 -7.13 2.77
C SER A 10 3.53 -6.90 2.01
N ARG A 11 3.20 -5.64 1.69
CA ARG A 11 2.04 -5.29 0.87
C ARG A 11 2.18 -5.78 -0.57
N HIS A 12 3.38 -5.66 -1.13
CA HIS A 12 3.64 -6.13 -2.49
C HIS A 12 3.60 -7.66 -2.58
N LEU A 13 4.19 -8.36 -1.61
CA LEU A 13 4.13 -9.81 -1.50
C LEU A 13 2.68 -10.30 -1.38
N LEU A 14 1.86 -9.68 -0.53
CA LEU A 14 0.44 -10.02 -0.41
C LEU A 14 -0.30 -9.88 -1.75
N GLN A 15 0.00 -8.83 -2.53
CA GLN A 15 -0.60 -8.64 -3.86
C GLN A 15 -0.17 -9.73 -4.85
N VAL A 16 1.12 -10.06 -4.87
CA VAL A 16 1.68 -11.10 -5.75
C VAL A 16 1.12 -12.48 -5.40
N VAL A 17 1.12 -12.85 -4.12
CA VAL A 17 0.60 -14.14 -3.65
C VAL A 17 -0.90 -14.26 -3.93
N ARG A 18 -1.66 -13.17 -3.75
CA ARG A 18 -3.07 -13.15 -4.11
C ARG A 18 -3.30 -13.34 -5.61
N ALA A 19 -2.51 -12.67 -6.45
CA ALA A 19 -2.58 -12.86 -7.91
C ALA A 19 -2.24 -14.30 -8.30
N ALA A 20 -1.22 -14.90 -7.68
CA ALA A 20 -0.85 -16.29 -7.89
C ALA A 20 -1.98 -17.25 -7.46
N ALA A 21 -2.62 -17.00 -6.32
CA ALA A 21 -3.78 -17.79 -5.86
C ALA A 21 -4.99 -17.67 -6.80
N THR A 22 -5.23 -16.47 -7.37
CA THR A 22 -6.27 -16.29 -8.39
C THR A 22 -5.95 -17.04 -9.68
N LEU A 23 -4.70 -16.99 -10.16
CA LEU A 23 -4.28 -17.76 -11.33
C LEU A 23 -4.36 -19.27 -11.08
N TRP A 24 -3.99 -19.73 -9.88
CA TRP A 24 -4.15 -21.11 -9.47
C TRP A 24 -5.61 -21.56 -9.51
N LEU A 25 -6.53 -20.77 -8.93
CA LEU A 25 -7.97 -21.06 -9.00
C LEU A 25 -8.45 -21.20 -10.45
N LEU A 26 -8.10 -20.23 -11.30
CA LEU A 26 -8.50 -20.24 -12.71
C LEU A 26 -7.94 -21.46 -13.44
N ALA A 27 -6.68 -21.80 -13.23
CA ALA A 27 -6.06 -22.98 -13.84
C ALA A 27 -6.72 -24.29 -13.36
N SER A 28 -6.98 -24.43 -12.06
CA SER A 28 -7.68 -25.58 -11.49
C SER A 28 -9.09 -25.74 -12.07
N MET A 29 -9.84 -24.65 -12.24
CA MET A 29 -11.15 -24.70 -12.87
C MET A 29 -11.08 -25.09 -14.35
N LEU A 30 -10.13 -24.53 -15.11
CA LEU A 30 -9.98 -24.85 -16.53
C LEU A 30 -9.60 -26.32 -16.75
N LEU A 31 -8.68 -26.85 -15.96
CA LEU A 31 -8.27 -28.26 -16.03
C LEU A 31 -9.43 -29.20 -15.69
N ALA A 32 -10.18 -28.92 -14.61
CA ALA A 32 -11.34 -29.72 -14.26
C ALA A 32 -12.42 -29.73 -15.35
N LEU A 33 -12.63 -28.60 -16.05
CA LEU A 33 -13.57 -28.51 -17.17
C LEU A 33 -13.09 -29.24 -18.43
N GLN A 34 -11.78 -29.42 -18.61
CA GLN A 34 -11.22 -30.21 -19.73
C GLN A 34 -11.38 -31.71 -19.52
N GLU A 35 -11.29 -32.17 -18.27
CA GLU A 35 -11.47 -33.57 -17.89
C GLU A 35 -12.95 -33.95 -17.69
N SER A 36 -13.88 -32.99 -17.84
CA SER A 36 -15.31 -33.23 -17.73
C SER A 36 -15.81 -34.13 -18.87
N GLU A 37 -15.95 -35.42 -18.60
CA GLU A 37 -16.76 -36.31 -19.43
C GLU A 37 -18.24 -35.95 -19.24
N VAL A 38 -18.90 -35.51 -20.32
CA VAL A 38 -20.34 -35.28 -20.33
C VAL A 38 -21.02 -36.65 -20.28
N PRO A 39 -21.86 -36.96 -19.26
CA PRO A 39 -22.57 -38.23 -19.23
C PRO A 39 -23.47 -38.37 -20.47
N ALA A 40 -23.49 -39.56 -21.06
CA ALA A 40 -24.14 -39.83 -22.35
C ALA A 40 -25.65 -39.50 -22.39
N THR A 41 -26.32 -39.44 -21.24
CA THR A 41 -27.74 -39.04 -21.12
C THR A 41 -28.01 -38.40 -19.75
N PRO A 42 -27.98 -37.06 -19.63
CA PRO A 42 -28.39 -36.37 -18.42
C PRO A 42 -29.92 -36.44 -18.27
N THR A 43 -30.41 -36.91 -17.12
CA THR A 43 -31.84 -37.06 -16.80
C THR A 43 -32.52 -35.75 -16.39
N GLY A 44 -31.74 -34.68 -16.18
CA GLY A 44 -32.24 -33.33 -15.94
C GLY A 44 -31.13 -32.33 -15.61
N PRO A 45 -31.47 -31.03 -15.43
CA PRO A 45 -30.50 -29.98 -15.10
C PRO A 45 -29.83 -30.17 -13.72
N ALA A 46 -30.49 -30.86 -12.78
CA ALA A 46 -29.93 -31.15 -11.46
C ALA A 46 -28.72 -32.11 -11.55
N ASP A 47 -28.79 -33.13 -12.40
CA ASP A 47 -27.71 -34.11 -12.57
C ASP A 47 -26.48 -33.49 -13.26
N MET A 48 -26.72 -32.59 -14.21
CA MET A 48 -25.64 -31.79 -14.83
C MET A 48 -24.93 -30.91 -13.80
N LEU A 49 -25.67 -30.20 -12.95
CA LEU A 49 -25.10 -29.33 -11.91
C LEU A 49 -24.37 -30.13 -10.83
N GLY A 50 -24.91 -31.28 -10.43
CA GLY A 50 -24.29 -32.18 -9.46
C GLY A 50 -22.96 -32.74 -9.94
N GLY A 51 -22.90 -33.23 -11.18
CA GLY A 51 -21.67 -33.74 -11.79
C GLY A 51 -20.58 -32.67 -11.93
N LEU A 52 -20.95 -31.48 -12.39
CA LEU A 52 -20.03 -30.35 -12.47
C LEU A 52 -19.50 -29.93 -11.09
N ALA A 53 -20.38 -29.86 -10.09
CA ALA A 53 -19.97 -29.53 -8.72
C ALA A 53 -19.01 -30.58 -8.15
N ALA A 54 -19.25 -31.87 -8.37
CA ALA A 54 -18.38 -32.95 -7.91
C ALA A 54 -16.97 -32.87 -8.50
N GLN A 55 -16.81 -32.39 -9.73
CA GLN A 55 -15.51 -32.23 -10.39
C GLN A 55 -14.80 -30.93 -9.98
N VAL A 56 -15.53 -29.82 -9.89
CA VAL A 56 -14.95 -28.49 -9.64
C VAL A 56 -14.64 -28.26 -8.16
N VAL A 57 -15.49 -28.73 -7.24
CA VAL A 57 -15.35 -28.44 -5.81
C VAL A 57 -14.00 -28.92 -5.26
N PRO A 58 -13.55 -30.18 -5.45
CA PRO A 58 -12.29 -30.67 -4.88
C PRO A 58 -11.08 -29.84 -5.30
N VAL A 59 -11.02 -29.43 -6.58
CA VAL A 59 -9.89 -28.66 -7.12
C VAL A 59 -9.94 -27.18 -6.73
N ALA A 60 -11.13 -26.65 -6.43
CA ALA A 60 -11.32 -25.26 -6.06
C ALA A 60 -11.12 -24.98 -4.55
N VAL A 61 -11.32 -25.98 -3.68
CA VAL A 61 -11.26 -25.78 -2.21
C VAL A 61 -9.94 -25.16 -1.77
N ALA A 62 -8.80 -25.74 -2.17
CA ALA A 62 -7.49 -25.26 -1.73
C ALA A 62 -7.17 -23.80 -2.16
N PRO A 63 -7.31 -23.41 -3.45
CA PRO A 63 -7.11 -22.02 -3.84
C PRO A 63 -8.11 -21.05 -3.22
N VAL A 64 -9.37 -21.46 -3.01
CA VAL A 64 -10.38 -20.64 -2.33
C VAL A 64 -10.01 -20.41 -0.86
N VAL A 65 -9.60 -21.44 -0.13
CA VAL A 65 -9.11 -21.33 1.25
C VAL A 65 -7.89 -20.41 1.31
N ALA A 66 -6.93 -20.56 0.39
CA ALA A 66 -5.77 -19.67 0.30
C ALA A 66 -6.19 -18.21 0.10
N MET A 67 -7.12 -17.93 -0.82
CA MET A 67 -7.65 -16.58 -1.02
C MET A 67 -8.35 -16.03 0.22
N ALA A 68 -9.13 -16.84 0.94
CA ALA A 68 -9.79 -16.44 2.18
C ALA A 68 -8.77 -16.05 3.27
N LEU A 69 -7.72 -16.86 3.46
CA LEU A 69 -6.64 -16.56 4.41
C LEU A 69 -5.92 -15.25 4.04
N LEU A 70 -5.59 -15.05 2.76
CA LEU A 70 -4.96 -13.80 2.28
C LEU A 70 -5.88 -12.59 2.48
N ALA A 71 -7.20 -12.75 2.31
CA ALA A 71 -8.18 -11.71 2.59
C ALA A 71 -8.21 -11.35 4.09
N VAL A 72 -8.18 -12.33 4.98
CA VAL A 72 -8.09 -12.12 6.44
C VAL A 72 -6.80 -11.37 6.80
N VAL A 73 -5.64 -11.79 6.26
CA VAL A 73 -4.37 -11.07 6.46
C VAL A 73 -4.48 -9.62 5.98
N GLY A 74 -5.04 -9.40 4.78
CA GLY A 74 -5.27 -8.06 4.23
C GLY A 74 -6.18 -7.19 5.11
N ALA A 75 -7.23 -7.78 5.68
CA ALA A 75 -8.16 -7.11 6.60
C ALA A 75 -7.45 -6.72 7.90
N ILE A 76 -6.69 -7.64 8.51
CA ILE A 76 -5.89 -7.36 9.72
C ILE A 76 -4.93 -6.20 9.47
N MET A 77 -4.18 -6.23 8.37
CA MET A 77 -3.25 -5.15 8.03
C MET A 77 -3.97 -3.81 7.80
N THR A 78 -5.18 -3.81 7.26
CA THR A 78 -6.00 -2.58 7.07
C THR A 78 -6.51 -2.04 8.39
N ALA A 79 -6.94 -2.92 9.30
CA ALA A 79 -7.36 -2.56 10.64
C ALA A 79 -6.21 -1.97 11.47
N GLN A 80 -5.00 -2.54 11.35
CA GLN A 80 -3.80 -2.00 12.00
C GLN A 80 -3.43 -0.61 11.45
N ASP A 81 -3.52 -0.39 10.14
CA ASP A 81 -3.32 0.93 9.54
C ASP A 81 -4.34 1.95 10.07
N ALA A 82 -5.61 1.53 10.26
CA ALA A 82 -6.65 2.37 10.84
C ALA A 82 -6.34 2.75 12.30
N ARG A 83 -5.91 1.80 13.12
CA ARG A 83 -5.48 2.05 14.52
C ARG A 83 -4.29 2.99 14.62
N ARG A 84 -3.43 3.02 13.60
CA ARG A 84 -2.24 3.89 13.53
C ARG A 84 -2.50 5.26 12.93
N ARG A 85 -3.72 5.57 12.47
CA ARG A 85 -3.98 6.91 11.89
C ARG A 85 -3.69 7.98 12.94
N ASP A 86 -3.01 9.03 12.49
CA ASP A 86 -2.78 10.21 13.30
C ASP A 86 -4.13 10.93 13.52
N PRO A 87 -4.53 11.29 14.76
CA PRO A 87 -5.75 12.05 14.97
C PRO A 87 -5.72 13.39 14.23
N ALA A 88 -4.54 14.01 14.15
CA ALA A 88 -4.33 15.18 13.31
C ALA A 88 -4.11 14.74 11.87
N ARG A 89 -5.12 14.85 11.01
CA ARG A 89 -4.94 14.62 9.56
C ARG A 89 -4.28 15.82 8.86
N ARG A 90 -4.54 17.05 9.32
CA ARG A 90 -4.08 18.27 8.65
C ARG A 90 -2.85 18.81 9.36
N PHE A 91 -1.84 19.19 8.59
CA PHE A 91 -0.73 19.99 9.10
C PHE A 91 -1.22 21.35 9.60
N THR A 92 -0.64 21.84 10.68
CA THR A 92 -0.90 23.20 11.17
C THR A 92 -0.37 24.23 10.17
N ARG A 93 -0.80 25.49 10.29
CA ARG A 93 -0.28 26.59 9.45
C ARG A 93 1.25 26.71 9.59
N GLN A 94 1.77 26.57 10.82
CA GLN A 94 3.21 26.61 11.09
C GLN A 94 3.93 25.45 10.40
N GLN A 95 3.47 24.20 10.59
CA GLN A 95 4.06 23.03 9.94
C GLN A 95 4.06 23.14 8.42
N ARG A 96 3.00 23.71 7.82
CA ARG A 96 2.95 23.97 6.38
C ARG A 96 3.98 24.99 5.94
N ARG A 97 4.14 26.10 6.67
CA ARG A 97 5.17 27.10 6.37
C ARG A 97 6.57 26.50 6.47
N ASP A 98 6.86 25.79 7.55
CA ASP A 98 8.16 25.15 7.78
C ASP A 98 8.45 24.09 6.71
N GLY A 99 7.47 23.24 6.41
CA GLY A 99 7.59 22.21 5.39
C GLY A 99 7.80 22.77 3.97
N MET A 100 7.08 23.84 3.63
CA MET A 100 7.30 24.53 2.34
C MET A 100 8.66 25.24 2.30
N GLY A 101 9.06 25.89 3.40
CA GLY A 101 10.36 26.55 3.54
C GLY A 101 11.52 25.58 3.38
N ARG A 102 11.46 24.41 4.05
CA ARG A 102 12.44 23.32 3.91
C ARG A 102 12.61 22.83 2.47
N ALA A 103 11.54 22.89 1.68
CA ALA A 103 11.58 22.51 0.28
C ALA A 103 11.98 23.67 -0.66
N GLY A 104 12.26 24.87 -0.13
CA GLY A 104 12.51 26.07 -0.93
C GLY A 104 11.31 26.49 -1.79
N GLY A 105 10.08 26.17 -1.34
CA GLY A 105 8.85 26.41 -2.11
C GLY A 105 8.71 25.58 -3.39
N LEU A 106 9.59 24.59 -3.63
CA LEU A 106 9.57 23.74 -4.81
C LEU A 106 9.05 22.34 -4.52
N CYS A 107 8.34 21.76 -5.48
CA CYS A 107 7.83 20.40 -5.39
C CYS A 107 8.96 19.38 -5.11
N GLU A 108 8.80 18.55 -4.08
CA GLU A 108 9.75 17.50 -3.71
C GLU A 108 9.46 16.16 -4.42
N LEU A 109 8.26 16.03 -4.98
CA LEU A 109 7.83 14.85 -5.72
C LEU A 109 8.52 14.74 -7.07
N GLU A 110 8.51 13.52 -7.61
CA GLU A 110 9.16 13.20 -8.87
C GLU A 110 8.26 13.56 -10.06
N ALA A 111 8.85 14.28 -11.02
CA ALA A 111 8.36 14.37 -12.40
C ALA A 111 9.00 13.25 -13.25
N GLY A 112 8.81 13.27 -14.57
CA GLY A 112 9.39 12.28 -15.49
C GLY A 112 10.88 11.97 -15.21
N PHE A 113 11.31 10.77 -15.58
CA PHE A 113 12.69 10.28 -15.34
C PHE A 113 13.17 10.31 -13.88
N ARG A 114 12.24 10.22 -12.91
CA ARG A 114 12.54 10.15 -11.46
C ARG A 114 13.30 11.38 -10.93
N ARG A 115 13.26 12.50 -11.66
CA ARG A 115 13.87 13.79 -11.27
C ARG A 115 12.91 14.58 -10.39
N ARG A 116 13.45 15.48 -9.56
CA ARG A 116 12.63 16.42 -8.79
C ARG A 116 11.79 17.27 -9.74
N CYS A 117 10.53 17.48 -9.40
CA CYS A 117 9.68 18.41 -10.12
C CYS A 117 10.16 19.85 -9.83
N SER A 118 10.42 20.63 -10.89
CA SER A 118 10.83 22.03 -10.76
C SER A 118 9.67 23.01 -10.55
N ARG A 119 8.42 22.52 -10.50
CA ARG A 119 7.24 23.38 -10.31
C ARG A 119 7.14 23.86 -8.86
N PRO A 120 6.59 25.06 -8.63
CA PRO A 120 6.27 25.54 -7.29
C PRO A 120 5.36 24.56 -6.54
N ALA A 121 5.63 24.37 -5.25
CA ALA A 121 4.77 23.61 -4.38
C ALA A 121 3.54 24.43 -3.98
N GLU A 122 2.37 23.81 -4.08
CA GLU A 122 1.08 24.44 -3.76
C GLU A 122 0.48 23.83 -2.50
N HIS A 123 0.79 22.55 -2.24
CA HIS A 123 0.20 21.76 -1.17
C HIS A 123 1.29 21.12 -0.31
N GLY A 124 1.01 20.98 0.98
CA GLY A 124 1.72 20.08 1.88
C GLY A 124 0.95 18.78 2.02
N ASP A 125 1.58 17.65 1.74
CA ASP A 125 0.96 16.33 1.83
C ASP A 125 1.83 15.36 2.66
N HIS A 126 1.29 14.20 3.00
CA HIS A 126 2.04 13.14 3.67
C HIS A 126 2.78 12.28 2.66
N PHE A 127 4.11 12.20 2.75
CA PHE A 127 4.95 11.32 1.94
C PHE A 127 4.52 9.85 2.10
N TYR A 128 4.40 9.39 3.35
CA TYR A 128 3.75 8.15 3.73
C TYR A 128 2.26 8.42 4.06
N PRO A 129 1.29 7.84 3.33
CA PRO A 129 -0.11 8.24 3.42
C PRO A 129 -0.70 8.16 4.84
N TRP A 130 -1.41 9.22 5.25
CA TRP A 130 -2.14 9.26 6.51
C TRP A 130 -3.10 8.07 6.69
N SER A 131 -3.81 7.67 5.62
CA SER A 131 -4.74 6.54 5.63
C SER A 131 -4.09 5.18 5.92
N ARG A 132 -2.76 5.10 5.81
CA ARG A 132 -1.93 3.92 6.11
C ARG A 132 -1.18 4.05 7.45
N GLY A 133 -1.52 5.05 8.26
CA GLY A 133 -0.87 5.32 9.55
C GLY A 133 0.36 6.25 9.46
N GLY A 134 0.47 7.05 8.41
CA GLY A 134 1.46 8.12 8.33
C GLY A 134 1.23 9.19 9.39
N SER A 135 2.29 9.64 10.06
CA SER A 135 2.23 10.71 11.07
C SER A 135 2.11 12.09 10.42
N THR A 136 1.48 13.03 11.10
CA THR A 136 1.44 14.45 10.71
C THR A 136 2.63 15.16 11.35
N SER A 137 3.80 14.94 10.76
CA SER A 137 5.08 15.52 11.18
C SER A 137 5.81 16.17 10.01
N LEU A 138 6.81 17.01 10.32
CA LEU A 138 7.68 17.59 9.30
C LEU A 138 8.54 16.53 8.57
N GLN A 139 8.86 15.41 9.19
CA GLN A 139 9.57 14.31 8.52
C GLN A 139 8.70 13.66 7.43
N ASN A 140 7.41 13.49 7.71
CA ASN A 140 6.44 12.94 6.76
C ASN A 140 5.86 13.99 5.81
N PHE A 141 6.08 15.29 6.05
CA PHE A 141 5.64 16.35 5.16
C PHE A 141 6.38 16.27 3.82
N VAL A 142 5.64 16.49 2.73
CA VAL A 142 6.19 16.70 1.40
C VAL A 142 5.55 17.91 0.73
N ALA A 143 6.37 18.84 0.25
CA ALA A 143 5.91 19.97 -0.55
C ALA A 143 5.59 19.48 -1.97
N ALA A 144 4.37 19.73 -2.46
CA ALA A 144 3.90 19.14 -3.70
C ALA A 144 3.14 20.13 -4.60
N TRP A 145 3.49 20.12 -5.88
CA TRP A 145 2.66 20.67 -6.95
C TRP A 145 1.40 19.80 -7.16
N ALA A 146 0.24 20.41 -7.41
CA ALA A 146 -1.03 19.68 -7.41
C ALA A 146 -1.07 18.46 -8.33
N ARG A 147 -0.52 18.52 -9.55
CA ARG A 147 -0.51 17.37 -10.49
C ARG A 147 0.36 16.23 -9.97
N CYS A 148 1.54 16.52 -9.42
CA CYS A 148 2.39 15.52 -8.80
C CYS A 148 1.73 14.91 -7.57
N ASN A 149 1.05 15.72 -6.76
CA ASN A 149 0.32 15.26 -5.59
C ASN A 149 -0.82 14.29 -5.98
N ARG A 150 -1.68 14.71 -6.93
CA ARG A 150 -2.75 13.85 -7.47
C ARG A 150 -2.21 12.56 -8.06
N ARG A 151 -1.10 12.64 -8.82
CA ARG A 151 -0.44 11.45 -9.35
C ARG A 151 0.01 10.56 -8.19
N LYS A 152 0.71 11.06 -7.17
CA LYS A 152 1.13 10.25 -6.02
C LYS A 152 -0.07 9.55 -5.37
N GLY A 153 -1.11 10.30 -5.02
CA GLY A 153 -2.29 9.82 -4.33
C GLY A 153 -1.96 9.15 -2.99
N ALA A 154 -2.74 8.15 -2.62
CA ALA A 154 -2.55 7.35 -1.39
C ALA A 154 -1.61 6.14 -1.59
N ARG A 155 -0.76 6.15 -2.62
CA ARG A 155 0.16 5.04 -2.89
C ARG A 155 1.31 5.03 -1.88
N LEU A 156 1.67 3.84 -1.41
CA LEU A 156 2.85 3.67 -0.56
C LEU A 156 4.12 4.04 -1.34
N PRO A 157 5.01 4.87 -0.78
CA PRO A 157 6.28 5.16 -1.42
C PRO A 157 7.13 3.88 -1.46
N SER A 158 7.69 3.56 -2.63
CA SER A 158 8.65 2.46 -2.72
C SER A 158 9.98 2.81 -2.04
N PRO A 159 10.77 1.84 -1.57
CA PRO A 159 12.07 2.09 -0.95
C PRO A 159 13.00 2.91 -1.85
N GLY A 160 12.95 2.66 -3.17
CA GLY A 160 13.71 3.44 -4.14
C GLY A 160 13.26 4.90 -4.23
N ARG A 161 11.95 5.18 -4.15
CA ARG A 161 11.43 6.56 -4.13
C ARG A 161 11.84 7.29 -2.85
N GLN A 162 11.74 6.62 -1.71
CA GLN A 162 12.17 7.17 -0.42
C GLN A 162 13.66 7.54 -0.46
N ARG A 163 14.53 6.60 -0.81
CA ARG A 163 15.99 6.85 -0.92
C ARG A 163 16.33 8.00 -1.87
N ARG A 164 15.61 8.13 -2.99
CA ARG A 164 15.83 9.25 -3.92
C ARG A 164 15.40 10.59 -3.34
N LEU A 165 14.27 10.65 -2.63
CA LEU A 165 13.87 11.88 -1.93
C LEU A 165 14.87 12.24 -0.83
N GLU A 166 15.27 11.28 -0.01
CA GLU A 166 16.26 11.47 1.06
C GLU A 166 17.60 11.94 0.49
N ARG A 167 18.07 11.35 -0.61
CA ARG A 167 19.28 11.82 -1.29
C ARG A 167 19.16 13.27 -1.74
N ARG A 168 18.05 13.62 -2.40
CA ARG A 168 17.83 15.00 -2.85
C ARG A 168 17.73 15.97 -1.67
N ARG A 169 17.08 15.58 -0.58
CA ARG A 169 16.99 16.40 0.64
C ARG A 169 18.37 16.77 1.18
N ARG A 170 19.36 15.88 1.08
CA ARG A 170 20.75 16.20 1.48
C ARG A 170 21.39 17.30 0.62
N GLU A 171 20.89 17.56 -0.58
CA GLU A 171 21.44 18.58 -1.49
C GLU A 171 20.95 20.00 -1.13
N TYR A 172 19.80 20.14 -0.49
CA TYR A 172 19.18 21.45 -0.22
C TYR A 172 18.72 21.68 1.23
N LEU A 173 18.74 20.67 2.09
CA LEU A 173 18.53 20.85 3.52
C LEU A 173 19.84 21.22 4.22
N PRO A 174 19.80 22.08 5.24
CA PRO A 174 20.94 22.30 6.12
C PRO A 174 21.43 20.98 6.75
N PRO A 175 22.74 20.82 7.05
CA PRO A 175 23.25 19.61 7.70
C PRO A 175 22.63 19.27 9.06
N SER A 176 22.06 20.28 9.75
CA SER A 176 21.33 20.11 11.01
C SER A 176 19.96 19.45 10.84
N ASP A 177 19.40 19.48 9.64
CA ASP A 177 18.06 18.98 9.36
C ASP A 177 18.10 17.51 8.92
N SER A 178 17.17 16.71 9.44
CA SER A 178 17.04 15.32 9.01
C SER A 178 16.55 15.22 7.55
N PRO A 179 17.29 14.53 6.66
CA PRO A 179 16.86 14.29 5.29
C PRO A 179 15.85 13.15 5.18
N ALA A 180 15.54 12.46 6.27
CA ALA A 180 14.66 11.30 6.27
C ALA A 180 13.27 11.66 5.72
N ALA A 181 12.68 10.75 4.94
CA ALA A 181 11.42 10.98 4.28
C ALA A 181 10.39 9.92 4.65
N GLY A 182 9.27 10.38 5.22
CA GLY A 182 8.21 9.51 5.68
C GLY A 182 8.38 9.10 7.13
N GLU A 183 7.26 9.05 7.82
CA GLU A 183 7.19 8.61 9.22
C GLU A 183 5.81 7.99 9.45
N ARG A 184 5.77 6.95 10.27
CA ARG A 184 4.52 6.36 10.75
C ARG A 184 4.34 6.69 12.21
N ARG A 185 3.07 6.81 12.62
CA ARG A 185 2.74 6.90 14.03
C ARG A 185 3.15 5.60 14.72
N SER A 186 3.98 5.72 15.75
CA SER A 186 4.29 4.57 16.60
C SER A 186 3.02 4.16 17.37
N LEU A 187 2.81 2.86 17.49
CA LEU A 187 1.93 2.33 18.53
C LEU A 187 2.80 2.24 19.78
N ARG A 188 3.20 3.36 20.39
CA ARG A 188 3.71 3.27 21.75
C ARG A 188 2.54 2.79 22.61
N ASN A 189 2.67 1.58 23.16
CA ASN A 189 1.77 1.06 24.18
C ASN A 189 1.71 2.08 25.32
N ASN A 190 0.52 2.55 25.68
CA ASN A 190 0.24 3.22 26.94
C ASN A 190 0.31 2.21 28.11
N LEU A 191 1.38 1.42 28.22
CA LEU A 191 1.60 0.46 29.32
C LEU A 191 2.68 0.94 30.31
N LEU A 192 3.18 2.17 30.19
CA LEU A 192 4.20 2.74 31.08
C LEU A 192 3.78 4.06 31.74
N LEU A 193 2.47 4.31 31.85
CA LEU A 193 1.91 5.46 32.61
C LEU A 193 0.85 5.04 33.63
N ALA A 194 0.81 3.75 33.99
CA ALA A 194 -0.11 3.19 34.99
C ALA A 194 0.60 2.19 35.93
N ALA A 195 1.81 2.55 36.40
CA ALA A 195 2.51 1.88 37.49
C ALA A 195 3.09 2.95 38.41
#